data_AF-A0A0J0UT95-F1
#
_entry.id   AF-A0A0J0UT95-F1
#
_cell.length_a   1.000
_cell.length_b   1.000
_cell.length_c   1.000
_cell.angle_alpha   90.00
_cell.angle_beta   90.00
_cell.angle_gamma   90.00
#
_symmetry.space_group_name_H-M   'P 1'
#
loop_
_entity.id
_entity.type
_entity.pdbx_description
1 polymer ?
#
loop_
_entity_poly.entity_id
_entity_poly.type
_entity_poly.pdbx_seq_one_letter_code
_entity_poly.pdbx_strand_id
1 'polypeptide(L)'
;MSDQFAEKYRPKSKSGPVGQINELKDLVAGYAKQQTVDPLKTLGRYLGYGFAGSMVMGLGFFLLLLALLRGLQQFTVFNDPSQIDGGTFSWAPYFITSAAGTVLVVIFLWRLIVNLNKHHAASAHPA
;
A
#
# COMPACT_ATOMS: atom_id res chain seq x y z
N MET A 1 14.83 -10.92 59.85
CA MET A 1 13.81 -11.04 58.78
C MET A 1 14.13 -10.15 57.58
N SER A 2 14.91 -9.07 57.73
CA SER A 2 15.43 -8.19 56.66
C SER A 2 16.39 -8.85 55.68
N ASP A 3 17.19 -9.81 56.15
CA ASP A 3 18.37 -10.26 55.40
C ASP A 3 18.03 -11.25 54.28
N GLN A 4 16.91 -11.97 54.40
CA GLN A 4 16.38 -12.84 53.35
C GLN A 4 15.83 -12.08 52.15
N PHE A 5 15.35 -10.84 52.36
CA PHE A 5 14.87 -9.99 51.27
C PHE A 5 16.03 -9.39 50.47
N ALA A 6 17.17 -9.12 51.12
CA ALA A 6 18.36 -8.58 50.46
C ALA A 6 19.02 -9.58 49.50
N GLU A 7 19.02 -10.87 49.85
CA GLU A 7 19.60 -11.94 49.01
C GLU A 7 18.82 -12.12 47.69
N LYS A 8 17.48 -12.02 47.75
CA LYS A 8 16.59 -12.28 46.62
C LYS A 8 16.70 -11.23 45.51
N TYR A 9 17.15 -10.02 45.83
CA TYR A 9 17.25 -8.90 44.90
C TYR A 9 18.69 -8.48 44.61
N ARG A 10 19.69 -9.31 44.93
CA ARG A 10 21.06 -9.03 44.52
C ARG A 10 21.14 -9.19 42.99
N PRO A 11 21.29 -8.10 42.21
CA PRO A 11 21.49 -8.24 40.78
C PRO A 11 22.74 -9.10 40.61
N LYS A 12 22.60 -10.25 39.93
CA LYS A 12 23.73 -11.11 39.61
C LYS A 12 24.59 -10.34 38.61
N SER A 13 25.48 -9.47 39.11
CA SER A 13 26.40 -8.73 38.26
C SER A 13 27.28 -9.77 37.57
N LYS A 14 27.20 -9.83 36.24
CA LYS A 14 28.17 -10.61 35.45
C LYS A 14 29.47 -9.80 35.46
N SER A 15 30.18 -9.83 36.58
CA SER A 15 31.43 -9.11 36.80
C SER A 15 32.56 -9.81 36.06
N GLY A 16 32.75 -9.40 34.81
CA GLY A 16 33.86 -9.77 33.94
C GLY A 16 33.76 -9.03 32.61
N PRO A 17 34.86 -8.86 31.85
CA PRO A 17 34.87 -8.13 30.58
C PRO A 17 33.81 -8.62 29.58
N VAL A 18 33.53 -9.92 29.59
CA VAL A 18 32.52 -10.58 28.74
C VAL A 18 31.08 -10.28 29.19
N GLY A 19 30.85 -10.05 30.49
CA GLY A 19 29.54 -9.66 31.01
C GLY A 19 29.16 -8.24 30.60
N GLN A 20 30.13 -7.33 30.66
CA GLN A 20 29.96 -5.93 30.30
C GLN A 20 29.70 -5.74 28.79
N ILE A 21 30.37 -6.53 27.94
CA ILE A 21 30.12 -6.54 26.49
C ILE A 21 28.69 -7.03 26.16
N ASN A 22 28.19 -8.03 26.89
CA ASN A 22 26.83 -8.52 26.69
C ASN A 22 25.78 -7.50 27.15
N GLU A 23 25.99 -6.82 28.27
CA GLU A 23 25.11 -5.74 28.72
C GLU A 23 25.06 -4.57 27.72
N LEU A 24 26.20 -4.17 27.15
CA LEU A 24 26.24 -3.15 26.10
C LEU A 24 25.49 -3.58 24.85
N LYS A 25 25.63 -4.84 24.42
CA LYS A 25 24.85 -5.39 23.31
C LYS A 25 23.35 -5.37 23.60
N ASP A 26 22.94 -5.78 24.79
CA ASP A 26 21.53 -5.79 25.18
C ASP A 26 20.93 -4.38 25.22
N LEU A 27 21.70 -3.38 25.68
CA LEU A 27 21.29 -1.97 25.67
C LEU A 27 21.14 -1.42 24.24
N VAL A 28 22.10 -1.68 23.35
CA VAL A 28 22.05 -1.23 21.95
C VAL A 28 20.91 -1.92 21.20
N ALA A 29 20.74 -3.24 21.39
CA ALA A 29 19.63 -3.99 20.79
C ALA A 29 18.27 -3.50 21.31
N GLY A 30 18.18 -3.22 22.61
CA GLY A 30 16.99 -2.64 23.25
C GLY A 30 16.61 -1.29 22.64
N TYR A 31 17.58 -0.39 22.48
CA TYR A 31 17.35 0.92 21.87
C TYR A 31 16.96 0.83 20.39
N ALA A 32 17.66 0.00 19.61
CA ALA A 32 17.31 -0.21 18.21
C ALA A 32 15.87 -0.71 18.07
N LYS A 33 15.45 -1.65 18.92
CA LYS A 33 14.06 -2.13 18.96
C LYS A 33 13.09 -1.02 19.38
N GLN A 34 13.45 -0.21 20.36
CA GLN A 34 12.59 0.85 20.88
C GLN A 34 12.39 1.99 19.88
N GLN A 35 13.43 2.34 19.13
CA GLN A 35 13.35 3.35 18.08
C GLN A 35 12.70 2.85 16.78
N THR A 36 12.70 1.54 16.52
CA THR A 36 12.15 0.97 15.28
C THR A 36 10.70 0.53 15.38
N VAL A 37 10.22 0.12 16.56
CA VAL A 37 8.85 -0.41 16.72
C VAL A 37 7.78 0.62 16.39
N ASP A 38 7.91 1.85 16.89
CA ASP A 38 6.96 2.94 16.60
C ASP A 38 6.88 3.31 15.11
N PRO A 39 8.00 3.50 14.39
CA PRO A 39 7.95 3.74 12.95
C PRO A 39 7.43 2.51 12.17
N LEU A 40 7.75 1.28 12.59
CA LEU A 40 7.24 0.08 11.92
C LEU A 40 5.71 -0.05 12.06
N LYS A 41 5.17 0.22 13.25
CA LYS A 41 3.72 0.22 13.49
C LYS A 41 3.01 1.29 12.67
N THR A 42 3.61 2.48 12.60
CA THR A 42 3.09 3.59 11.80
C THR A 42 3.10 3.22 10.31
N LEU A 43 4.20 2.68 9.80
CA LEU A 43 4.33 2.22 8.42
C LEU A 43 3.31 1.14 8.08
N GLY A 44 3.12 0.15 8.96
CA GLY A 44 2.10 -0.89 8.80
C GLY A 44 0.69 -0.32 8.69
N ARG A 45 0.37 0.71 9.49
CA ARG A 45 -0.94 1.38 9.42
C ARG A 45 -1.12 2.17 8.12
N TYR A 46 -0.10 2.90 7.69
CA TYR A 46 -0.13 3.60 6.40
C TYR A 46 -0.30 2.64 5.23
N LEU A 47 0.45 1.53 5.22
CA LEU A 47 0.36 0.51 4.19
C LEU A 47 -1.01 -0.17 4.19
N GLY A 48 -1.55 -0.48 5.38
CA GLY A 48 -2.88 -1.04 5.55
C GLY A 48 -3.98 -0.14 4.99
N TYR A 49 -3.98 1.15 5.34
CA TYR A 49 -4.95 2.11 4.78
C TYR A 49 -4.75 2.33 3.28
N GLY A 50 -3.50 2.38 2.81
CA GLY A 50 -3.19 2.48 1.38
C GLY A 50 -3.71 1.29 0.59
N PHE A 51 -3.50 0.08 1.10
CA PHE A 51 -3.99 -1.15 0.49
C PHE A 51 -5.52 -1.22 0.48
N ALA A 52 -6.16 -0.95 1.61
CA ALA A 52 -7.62 -0.95 1.70
C ALA A 52 -8.22 0.10 0.75
N GLY A 53 -7.67 1.31 0.71
CA GLY A 53 -8.09 2.36 -0.21
C GLY A 53 -7.88 1.96 -1.68
N SER A 54 -6.77 1.29 -2.00
CA SER A 54 -6.50 0.81 -3.36
C SER A 54 -7.48 -0.27 -3.81
N MET A 55 -7.91 -1.17 -2.91
CA MET A 55 -8.91 -2.19 -3.23
C MET A 55 -10.27 -1.54 -3.51
N VAL A 56 -10.69 -0.59 -2.67
CA VAL A 56 -11.96 0.12 -2.85
C VAL A 56 -11.95 0.93 -4.16
N MET A 57 -10.85 1.63 -4.46
CA MET A 57 -10.70 2.36 -5.72
C MET A 57 -10.68 1.42 -6.93
N GLY A 58 -9.92 0.32 -6.87
CA GLY A 58 -9.86 -0.67 -7.94
C GLY A 58 -11.24 -1.29 -8.22
N LEU A 59 -11.98 -1.62 -7.16
CA LEU A 59 -13.36 -2.10 -7.28
C LEU A 59 -14.28 -1.04 -7.89
N GLY A 60 -14.16 0.22 -7.47
CA GLY A 60 -14.91 1.33 -8.05
C GLY A 60 -14.68 1.50 -9.54
N PHE A 61 -13.41 1.50 -9.99
CA PHE A 61 -13.09 1.57 -11.41
C PHE A 61 -13.57 0.35 -12.19
N PHE A 62 -13.48 -0.84 -11.60
CA PHE A 62 -14.00 -2.07 -12.20
C PHE A 62 -15.51 -1.98 -12.43
N LEU A 63 -16.28 -1.57 -11.41
CA LEU A 63 -17.72 -1.38 -11.52
C LEU A 63 -18.09 -0.27 -12.51
N LEU A 64 -17.30 0.81 -12.58
CA LEU A 64 -17.48 1.88 -13.55
C LEU A 64 -17.30 1.37 -14.99
N LEU A 65 -16.24 0.60 -15.26
CA LEU A 65 -16.01 0.01 -16.59
C LEU A 65 -17.10 -0.99 -16.96
N LEU A 66 -17.58 -1.79 -16.00
CA LEU A 66 -18.73 -2.67 -16.21
C LEU A 66 -20.00 -1.88 -16.52
N ALA A 67 -20.27 -0.80 -15.79
CA ALA A 67 -21.43 0.07 -16.04
C ALA A 67 -21.35 0.72 -17.43
N LEU A 68 -20.17 1.18 -17.84
CA LEU A 68 -19.93 1.72 -19.17
C LEU A 68 -20.20 0.66 -20.26
N LEU A 69 -19.59 -0.52 -20.13
CA LEU A 69 -19.79 -1.62 -21.07
C LEU A 69 -21.27 -1.99 -21.17
N ARG A 70 -21.93 -2.13 -20.02
CA ARG A 70 -23.34 -2.48 -19.94
C ARG A 70 -24.22 -1.41 -20.58
N GLY A 71 -23.93 -0.14 -20.31
CA GLY A 71 -24.66 0.99 -20.92
C GLY A 71 -24.50 1.02 -22.44
N LEU A 72 -23.29 0.78 -22.96
CA LEU A 72 -23.05 0.69 -24.40
C LEU A 72 -23.82 -0.48 -25.04
N GLN A 73 -23.85 -1.64 -24.39
CA GLN A 73 -24.57 -2.83 -24.89
C GLN A 73 -26.10 -2.71 -24.83
N GLN A 74 -26.66 -1.68 -24.19
CA GLN A 74 -28.12 -1.45 -24.21
C GLN A 74 -28.59 -0.79 -25.51
N PHE A 75 -27.70 -0.18 -26.28
CA PHE A 75 -28.07 0.42 -27.56
C PHE A 75 -28.17 -0.64 -28.65
N THR A 76 -29.28 -0.64 -29.38
CA THR A 76 -29.55 -1.59 -30.48
C THR A 76 -28.56 -1.47 -31.64
N VAL A 77 -27.92 -0.31 -31.81
CA VAL A 77 -26.82 -0.11 -32.76
C VAL A 77 -25.64 -1.03 -32.46
N PHE A 78 -25.35 -1.26 -31.17
CA PHE A 78 -24.22 -2.07 -30.74
C PHE A 78 -24.61 -3.50 -30.38
N ASN A 79 -25.85 -3.75 -30.00
CA ASN A 79 -26.32 -5.09 -29.66
C ASN A 79 -27.78 -5.25 -30.09
N ASP A 80 -27.99 -5.77 -31.29
CA ASP A 80 -29.30 -6.02 -31.86
C ASP A 80 -29.90 -7.33 -31.30
N PRO A 81 -31.00 -7.28 -30.53
CA PRO A 81 -31.61 -8.47 -29.93
C PRO A 81 -32.20 -9.44 -30.95
N SER A 82 -32.43 -9.01 -32.19
CA SER A 82 -33.01 -9.84 -33.25
C SER A 82 -31.98 -10.76 -33.93
N GLN A 83 -30.69 -10.52 -33.70
CA GLN A 83 -29.59 -11.28 -34.29
C GLN A 83 -28.85 -12.07 -33.22
N ILE A 84 -28.60 -13.36 -33.47
CA ILE A 84 -27.91 -14.25 -32.52
C ILE A 84 -26.50 -13.72 -32.19
N ASP A 85 -25.85 -13.07 -33.17
CA ASP A 85 -24.49 -12.55 -33.03
C ASP A 85 -24.43 -11.10 -32.50
N GLY A 86 -25.58 -10.50 -32.17
CA GLY A 86 -25.70 -9.12 -31.68
C GLY A 86 -25.49 -8.02 -32.73
N GLY A 87 -25.29 -8.40 -34.00
CA GLY A 87 -25.11 -7.48 -35.14
C GLY A 87 -23.65 -7.10 -35.43
N THR A 88 -23.43 -6.34 -36.50
CA THR A 88 -22.09 -6.02 -37.05
C THR A 88 -21.17 -5.22 -36.11
N PHE A 89 -21.76 -4.45 -35.17
CA PHE A 89 -21.02 -3.58 -34.25
C PHE A 89 -20.92 -4.14 -32.82
N SER A 90 -21.20 -5.42 -32.61
CA SER A 90 -21.14 -6.06 -31.28
C SER A 90 -19.75 -6.05 -30.64
N TRP A 91 -18.69 -5.90 -31.42
CA TRP A 91 -17.31 -5.74 -30.93
C TRP A 91 -17.03 -4.35 -30.34
N ALA A 92 -17.76 -3.31 -30.77
CA ALA A 92 -17.44 -1.92 -30.47
C ALA A 92 -17.54 -1.58 -28.97
N PRO A 93 -18.56 -2.03 -28.21
CA PRO A 93 -18.61 -1.81 -26.77
C PRO A 93 -17.37 -2.30 -26.03
N TYR A 94 -16.87 -3.50 -26.38
CA TYR A 94 -15.69 -4.08 -25.75
C TYR A 94 -14.43 -3.28 -26.06
N PHE A 95 -14.28 -2.80 -27.31
CA PHE A 95 -13.15 -1.96 -27.71
C PHE A 95 -13.18 -0.58 -27.03
N ILE A 96 -14.36 0.04 -26.94
CA ILE A 96 -14.51 1.34 -26.27
C ILE A 96 -14.21 1.21 -24.77
N THR A 97 -14.75 0.19 -24.11
CA THR A 97 -14.48 -0.03 -22.68
C THR A 97 -13.00 -0.36 -22.41
N SER A 98 -12.36 -1.17 -23.27
CA SER A 98 -10.94 -1.48 -23.11
C SER A 98 -10.07 -0.23 -23.32
N ALA A 99 -10.36 0.57 -24.35
CA ALA A 99 -9.69 1.85 -24.58
C ALA A 99 -9.86 2.81 -23.40
N ALA A 100 -11.08 2.92 -22.84
CA ALA A 100 -11.34 3.72 -21.65
C ALA A 100 -10.50 3.25 -20.45
N GLY A 101 -10.40 1.93 -20.23
CA GLY A 101 -9.54 1.34 -19.21
C GLY A 101 -8.05 1.67 -19.42
N THR A 102 -7.55 1.55 -20.66
CA THR A 102 -6.17 1.92 -21.00
C THR A 102 -5.90 3.40 -20.73
N VAL A 103 -6.82 4.29 -21.11
CA VAL A 103 -6.70 5.73 -20.86
C VAL A 103 -6.62 6.02 -19.36
N LEU A 104 -7.45 5.36 -18.54
CA LEU A 104 -7.39 5.50 -17.08
C LEU A 104 -6.03 5.08 -16.52
N VAL A 105 -5.47 3.97 -16.99
CA VAL A 105 -4.13 3.50 -16.58
C VAL A 105 -3.06 4.49 -17.00
N VAL A 106 -3.10 4.99 -18.23
CA VAL A 106 -2.13 5.98 -18.74
C VAL A 106 -2.16 7.26 -17.91
N ILE A 107 -3.36 7.78 -17.62
CA ILE A 107 -3.53 8.99 -16.79
C ILE A 107 -2.99 8.74 -15.37
N PHE A 108 -3.30 7.58 -14.77
CA PHE A 108 -2.82 7.23 -13.45
C PHE A 108 -1.29 7.16 -13.39
N LEU A 109 -0.66 6.45 -14.33
CA LEU A 109 0.79 6.33 -14.41
C LEU A 109 1.46 7.68 -14.65
N TRP A 110 0.90 8.49 -15.56
CA TRP A 110 1.40 9.83 -15.83
C TRP A 110 1.34 10.71 -14.57
N ARG A 111 0.20 10.71 -13.86
CA ARG A 111 0.06 11.44 -12.59
C ARG A 111 1.04 10.95 -11.53
N LEU A 112 1.25 9.64 -11.42
CA LEU A 112 2.20 9.05 -10.50
C LEU A 112 3.62 9.55 -10.78
N ILE A 113 4.07 9.46 -12.03
CA ILE A 113 5.42 9.90 -12.45
C ILE A 113 5.62 11.40 -12.20
N VAL A 114 4.65 12.24 -12.60
CA VAL A 114 4.72 13.69 -12.39
C VAL A 114 4.79 14.02 -10.89
N ASN A 115 4.04 13.31 -10.05
CA ASN A 115 4.05 13.56 -8.61
C ASN A 115 5.40 13.17 -7.98
N LEU A 116 5.97 12.03 -8.37
CA LEU A 116 7.30 11.60 -7.92
C LEU A 116 8.39 12.63 -8.30
N ASN A 117 8.34 13.16 -9.54
CA ASN A 117 9.30 14.15 -10.00
C ASN A 117 9.24 15.47 -9.20
N LYS A 118 8.03 15.91 -8.80
CA LYS A 118 7.86 17.11 -7.96
C LYS A 118 8.54 16.96 -6.60
N HIS A 119 8.43 15.78 -5.98
CA HIS A 119 9.07 15.52 -4.69
C HIS A 119 10.60 15.47 -4.80
N HIS A 120 11.15 14.93 -5.89
CA HIS A 120 12.60 14.96 -6.13
C HIS A 120 13.15 16.37 -6.36
N ALA A 121 12.40 17.24 -7.03
CA ALA A 121 12.82 18.63 -7.25
C ALA A 121 12.81 19.45 -5.94
N ALA A 122 11.86 19.20 -5.04
CA ALA A 122 11.74 19.92 -3.78
C ALA A 122 12.85 19.59 -2.76
N SER A 123 13.47 18.41 -2.83
CA SER A 123 14.59 18.04 -1.94
C SER A 123 15.97 18.48 -2.47
N ALA A 124 16.09 18.82 -3.75
CA ALA A 124 17.35 19.22 -4.38
C ALA A 124 17.71 20.70 -4.15
N HIS A 125 16.77 21.53 -3.72
CA HIS A 125 16.98 22.93 -3.34
C HIS A 125 16.50 23.18 -1.91
N PRO A 126 17.30 22.81 -0.88
CA PRO A 126 17.06 23.32 0.46
C PRO A 126 17.29 24.83 0.44
N ALA A 127 16.27 25.60 0.81
CA ALA A 127 16.37 27.04 1.07
C ALA A 127 17.21 27.31 2.32
#